data_AF-U6MNQ4-F1
#
_entry.id   AF-U6MNQ4-F1
#
_cell.length_a   1.000
_cell.length_b   1.000
_cell.length_c   1.000
_cell.angle_alpha   90.00
_cell.angle_beta   90.00
_cell.angle_gamma   90.00
#
_symmetry.space_group_name_H-M   'P 1'
#
loop_
_entity.id
_entity.type
_entity.pdbx_description
1 polymer ?
#
loop_
_entity_poly.entity_id
_entity_poly.type
_entity_poly.pdbx_seq_one_letter_code
_entity_poly.pdbx_strand_id
1 'polypeptide(L)'
;MNAHARGPPEAHAAAVRAAAAAAAAAAAAATAAAADPDKKLLHAADWAARDFNTVGPPGGPSPLTDLSSLLQQLQQPQQQQQQQQQQLLQHKLLLPGGPQFSGLLAQLNFPSFGSINIIHGNILEPLLGQQQQQQQQQQQQQQQQQRRLQQQQLVADCTVVPVPPNMIPYRGLATFEEYPEESRAYLQRVAAEERRQLQPEGSSGEAARRLSHCFRVCLKQLNQLNVKTLIVPFVGLGVYGFEPKRAAHTLIQAAIEEMLQADATNPHYSLSRVDFVEKEILNSFKLAEALKDLEALFCFEKQVTTAPQYYSQQQRRLLQISDSLLYFCKRHTRVSFKKHHGVIRRQKKNYFSNIRPFMWRASRVLQPPPFLVLKHSGEAAEQQLSPRLLFLRGVSHFEGAALLQQSCVLQQQQQQQQQRAPQQQQGVPQQQQQWA
;
A
#
# COMPACT_ATOMS: atom_id res chain seq x y z
N MET A 1 24.73 17.67 40.39
CA MET A 1 24.29 19.06 40.11
C MET A 1 24.29 19.25 38.60
N ASN A 2 23.14 19.06 37.95
CA ASN A 2 23.03 19.15 36.48
C ASN A 2 22.72 20.59 36.07
N ALA A 3 23.70 21.22 35.43
CA ALA A 3 23.57 22.54 34.84
C ALA A 3 22.74 22.45 33.55
N HIS A 4 21.47 22.85 33.62
CA HIS A 4 20.65 23.07 32.43
C HIS A 4 21.14 24.33 31.70
N ALA A 5 21.87 24.12 30.60
CA ALA A 5 22.24 25.17 29.67
C ALA A 5 20.97 25.72 28.99
N ARG A 6 20.49 26.87 29.46
CA ARG A 6 19.47 27.66 28.75
C ARG A 6 20.12 28.22 27.49
N GLY A 7 19.67 27.75 26.33
CA GLY A 7 20.09 28.27 25.02
C GLY A 7 19.72 29.76 24.85
N PRO A 8 20.42 30.48 23.98
CA PRO A 8 20.24 31.92 23.81
C PRO A 8 18.81 32.25 23.32
N PRO A 9 18.13 33.23 23.94
CA PRO A 9 16.72 33.55 23.67
C PRO A 9 16.45 34.02 22.22
N GLU A 10 17.48 34.41 21.48
CA GLU A 10 17.35 34.86 20.09
C GLU A 10 16.95 33.73 19.11
N ALA A 11 17.35 32.48 19.38
CA ALA A 11 17.03 31.36 18.50
C ALA A 11 15.53 31.06 18.47
N HIS A 12 14.85 31.22 19.61
CA HIS A 12 13.41 31.02 19.71
C HIS A 12 12.63 32.14 18.99
N ALA A 13 13.10 33.39 19.08
CA ALA A 13 12.44 34.51 18.41
C ALA A 13 12.54 34.45 16.87
N ALA A 14 13.63 33.86 16.35
CA ALA A 14 13.78 33.61 14.91
C ALA A 14 12.84 32.49 14.43
N ALA A 15 12.71 31.40 15.20
CA ALA A 15 11.83 30.28 14.87
C ALA A 15 10.34 30.70 14.82
N VAL A 16 9.90 31.52 15.78
CA VAL A 16 8.51 32.02 15.82
C VAL A 16 8.20 32.92 14.62
N ARG A 17 9.14 33.79 14.22
CA ARG A 17 8.96 34.64 13.04
C ARG A 17 8.91 33.84 11.73
N ALA A 18 9.69 32.78 11.60
CA ALA A 18 9.64 31.90 10.44
C ALA A 18 8.31 31.13 10.34
N ALA A 19 7.77 30.68 11.48
CA ALA A 19 6.48 29.98 11.52
C ALA A 19 5.30 30.90 11.14
N ALA A 20 5.30 32.15 11.61
CA ALA A 20 4.28 33.13 11.27
C ALA A 20 4.27 33.48 9.76
N ALA A 21 5.45 33.60 9.14
CA ALA A 21 5.56 33.88 7.70
C ALA A 21 5.05 32.70 6.84
N ALA A 22 5.27 31.46 7.27
CA ALA A 22 4.77 30.27 6.59
C ALA A 22 3.23 30.17 6.65
N ALA A 23 2.63 30.51 7.80
CA ALA A 23 1.17 30.53 7.96
C ALA A 23 0.50 31.60 7.06
N ALA A 24 1.10 32.78 6.95
CA ALA A 24 0.58 33.85 6.07
C ALA A 24 0.65 33.46 4.58
N ALA A 25 1.71 32.77 4.14
CA ALA A 25 1.83 32.29 2.77
C ALA A 25 0.80 31.20 2.41
N ALA A 26 0.47 30.32 3.36
CA ALA A 26 -0.55 29.28 3.16
C ALA A 26 -1.97 29.89 3.03
N ALA A 27 -2.28 30.93 3.80
CA ALA A 27 -3.58 31.62 3.72
C ALA A 27 -3.76 32.34 2.36
N ALA A 28 -2.71 32.94 1.81
CA ALA A 28 -2.76 33.62 0.52
C ALA A 28 -2.94 32.65 -0.68
N ALA A 29 -2.42 31.42 -0.57
CA ALA A 29 -2.60 30.40 -1.60
C ALA A 29 -4.05 29.86 -1.63
N ALA A 30 -4.72 29.80 -0.48
CA ALA A 30 -6.10 29.34 -0.39
C ALA A 30 -7.10 30.33 -0.99
N THR A 31 -6.85 31.64 -0.89
CA THR A 31 -7.73 32.66 -1.49
C THR A 31 -7.56 32.80 -3.00
N ALA A 32 -6.38 32.46 -3.55
CA ALA A 32 -6.16 32.47 -5.00
C ALA A 32 -6.87 31.31 -5.74
N ALA A 33 -7.21 30.21 -5.05
CA ALA A 33 -7.88 29.06 -5.64
C ALA A 33 -9.42 29.24 -5.79
N ALA A 34 -10.00 30.31 -5.22
CA ALA A 34 -11.45 30.53 -5.19
C ALA A 34 -11.98 31.49 -6.28
N ALA A 35 -11.14 31.93 -7.24
CA ALA A 35 -11.46 33.02 -8.17
C ALA A 35 -11.36 32.65 -9.67
N ASP A 36 -11.76 31.43 -10.07
CA ASP A 36 -11.85 31.06 -11.49
C ASP A 36 -13.32 30.72 -11.90
N PRO A 37 -14.11 31.70 -12.39
CA PRO A 37 -15.53 31.51 -12.65
C PRO A 37 -15.91 30.93 -14.03
N ASP A 38 -14.98 30.47 -14.88
CA ASP A 38 -15.32 30.17 -16.29
C ASP A 38 -14.86 28.80 -16.84
N LYS A 39 -15.26 27.71 -16.18
CA LYS A 39 -15.19 26.35 -16.76
C LYS A 39 -16.49 25.60 -16.63
N LYS A 40 -17.43 25.89 -17.54
CA LYS A 40 -18.59 25.02 -17.82
C LYS A 40 -18.10 23.76 -18.53
N LEU A 41 -17.75 22.74 -17.75
CA LEU A 41 -17.52 21.39 -18.28
C LEU A 41 -18.88 20.76 -18.59
N LEU A 42 -19.06 20.42 -19.87
CA LEU A 42 -20.19 19.65 -20.38
C LEU A 42 -20.23 18.27 -19.72
N HIS A 43 -21.43 17.82 -19.37
CA HIS A 43 -21.68 16.59 -18.64
C HIS A 43 -21.42 15.38 -19.55
N ALA A 44 -20.72 14.36 -19.04
CA ALA A 44 -20.41 13.13 -19.79
C ALA A 44 -21.66 12.35 -20.27
N ALA A 45 -22.85 12.71 -19.80
CA ALA A 45 -24.12 12.12 -20.24
C ALA A 45 -24.53 12.54 -21.66
N ASP A 46 -24.09 13.71 -22.13
CA ASP A 46 -24.49 14.24 -23.44
C ASP A 46 -23.75 13.59 -24.62
N TRP A 47 -22.67 12.86 -24.35
CA TRP A 47 -21.91 12.14 -25.38
C TRP A 47 -22.55 10.80 -25.78
N ALA A 48 -23.37 10.19 -24.92
CA ALA A 48 -23.97 8.87 -25.19
C ALA A 48 -25.21 8.90 -26.10
N ALA A 49 -25.74 10.09 -26.41
CA ALA A 49 -26.98 10.25 -27.19
C ALA A 49 -26.75 10.47 -28.70
N ARG A 50 -25.50 10.41 -29.17
CA ARG A 50 -25.14 10.57 -30.59
C ARG A 50 -24.28 9.39 -31.04
N ASP A 51 -24.93 8.28 -31.35
CA ASP A 51 -24.72 7.53 -32.59
C ASP A 51 -25.44 6.18 -32.53
N PHE A 52 -25.86 5.71 -33.71
CA PHE A 52 -26.60 4.46 -34.04
C PHE A 52 -28.10 4.62 -34.31
N ASN A 53 -28.39 5.39 -35.36
CA ASN A 53 -29.55 5.15 -36.23
C ASN A 53 -29.30 3.88 -37.06
N THR A 54 -29.91 2.76 -36.66
CA THR A 54 -30.12 1.60 -37.56
C THR A 54 -31.60 1.46 -37.86
N VAL A 55 -31.90 1.62 -39.15
CA VAL A 55 -33.18 1.47 -39.84
C VAL A 55 -33.68 0.03 -39.68
N GLY A 56 -34.88 -0.14 -39.12
CA GLY A 56 -35.60 -1.42 -39.12
C GLY A 56 -36.56 -1.51 -40.32
N PRO A 57 -36.71 -2.68 -40.97
CA PRO A 57 -37.75 -2.90 -41.96
C PRO A 57 -39.08 -3.37 -41.34
N PRO A 58 -40.23 -3.09 -41.99
CA PRO A 58 -41.57 -3.32 -41.46
C PRO A 58 -42.20 -4.64 -41.92
N GLY A 59 -43.15 -5.14 -41.12
CA GLY A 59 -44.32 -5.85 -41.63
C GLY A 59 -44.47 -7.33 -41.23
N GLY A 60 -45.56 -7.63 -40.52
CA GLY A 60 -46.12 -8.97 -40.41
C GLY A 60 -47.00 -9.17 -39.17
N PRO A 61 -48.34 -9.23 -39.30
CA PRO A 61 -49.24 -9.57 -38.20
C PRO A 61 -49.44 -11.08 -38.12
N SER A 62 -49.56 -11.62 -36.92
CA SER A 62 -50.21 -12.91 -36.69
C SER A 62 -50.96 -12.90 -35.36
N PRO A 63 -52.24 -13.27 -35.35
CA PRO A 63 -53.07 -13.33 -34.16
C PRO A 63 -52.97 -14.72 -33.55
N LEU A 64 -52.59 -14.83 -32.28
CA LEU A 64 -53.01 -15.97 -31.47
C LEU A 64 -53.40 -15.51 -30.08
N THR A 65 -54.70 -15.64 -29.89
CA THR A 65 -55.56 -15.44 -28.75
C THR A 65 -55.21 -16.38 -27.60
N ASP A 66 -55.43 -15.89 -26.38
CA ASP A 66 -55.88 -16.63 -25.20
C ASP A 66 -55.04 -17.80 -24.66
N LEU A 67 -53.92 -17.44 -24.01
CA LEU A 67 -53.38 -18.21 -22.86
C LEU A 67 -53.13 -17.34 -21.61
N SER A 68 -53.41 -16.04 -21.69
CA SER A 68 -53.08 -15.05 -20.66
C SER A 68 -53.98 -15.13 -19.43
N SER A 69 -55.22 -15.57 -19.58
CA SER A 69 -56.24 -15.57 -18.53
C SER A 69 -56.13 -16.75 -17.55
N LEU A 70 -55.47 -17.86 -17.93
CA LEU A 70 -55.30 -19.01 -17.03
C LEU A 70 -54.03 -18.92 -16.15
N LEU A 71 -53.03 -18.15 -16.58
CA LEU A 71 -51.77 -17.96 -15.83
C LEU A 71 -51.88 -16.85 -14.75
N GLN A 72 -52.89 -15.98 -14.86
CA GLN A 72 -53.12 -14.88 -13.92
C GLN A 72 -53.73 -15.33 -12.58
N GLN A 73 -54.35 -16.52 -12.51
CA GLN A 73 -55.03 -16.98 -11.29
C GLN A 73 -54.14 -17.83 -10.36
N LEU A 74 -52.99 -18.32 -10.83
CA LEU A 74 -51.98 -19.01 -10.02
C LEU A 74 -50.89 -18.08 -9.45
N GLN A 75 -50.89 -16.79 -9.83
CA GLN A 75 -49.82 -15.86 -9.48
C GLN A 75 -50.14 -14.95 -8.28
N GLN A 76 -51.39 -14.95 -7.78
CA GLN A 76 -51.79 -14.06 -6.69
C GLN A 76 -51.22 -14.40 -5.29
N PRO A 77 -50.98 -15.67 -4.91
CA PRO A 77 -50.37 -15.95 -3.60
C PRO A 77 -48.88 -15.55 -3.53
N GLN A 78 -48.18 -15.48 -4.67
CA GLN A 78 -46.74 -15.23 -4.70
C GLN A 78 -46.40 -13.74 -4.57
N GLN A 79 -47.24 -12.83 -5.07
CA GLN A 79 -47.00 -11.39 -4.92
C GLN A 79 -47.20 -10.88 -3.49
N GLN A 80 -48.12 -11.45 -2.71
CA GLN A 80 -48.29 -11.04 -1.30
C GLN A 80 -47.09 -11.45 -0.43
N GLN A 81 -46.49 -12.61 -0.70
CA GLN A 81 -45.29 -13.02 0.02
C GLN A 81 -44.06 -12.15 -0.34
N GLN A 82 -43.99 -11.65 -1.59
CA GLN A 82 -42.93 -10.75 -2.02
C GLN A 82 -43.06 -9.34 -1.41
N GLN A 83 -44.28 -8.83 -1.20
CA GLN A 83 -44.49 -7.55 -0.52
C GLN A 83 -44.18 -7.61 0.99
N GLN A 84 -44.53 -8.70 1.68
CA GLN A 84 -44.13 -8.84 3.09
C GLN A 84 -42.60 -8.95 3.24
N GLN A 85 -41.91 -9.59 2.31
CA GLN A 85 -40.45 -9.67 2.35
C GLN A 85 -39.78 -8.32 2.03
N GLN A 86 -40.36 -7.49 1.15
CA GLN A 86 -39.90 -6.11 0.94
C GLN A 86 -40.16 -5.22 2.16
N GLN A 87 -41.28 -5.38 2.88
CA GLN A 87 -41.52 -4.61 4.11
C GLN A 87 -40.56 -5.02 5.25
N LEU A 88 -40.21 -6.30 5.35
CA LEU A 88 -39.21 -6.78 6.32
C LEU A 88 -37.79 -6.31 5.98
N LEU A 89 -37.43 -6.23 4.69
CA LEU A 89 -36.16 -5.63 4.25
C LEU A 89 -36.13 -4.12 4.49
N GLN A 90 -37.23 -3.41 4.29
CA GLN A 90 -37.31 -1.97 4.59
C GLN A 90 -37.25 -1.69 6.09
N HIS A 91 -37.87 -2.52 6.94
CA HIS A 91 -37.72 -2.40 8.40
C HIS A 91 -36.30 -2.74 8.88
N LYS A 92 -35.61 -3.67 8.20
CA LYS A 92 -34.21 -3.98 8.53
C LYS A 92 -33.24 -2.86 8.12
N LEU A 93 -33.60 -2.03 7.13
CA LEU A 93 -32.81 -0.86 6.73
C LEU A 93 -33.02 0.38 7.63
N LEU A 94 -34.02 0.36 8.53
CA LEU A 94 -34.40 1.53 9.32
C LEU A 94 -33.96 1.46 10.80
N LEU A 95 -33.19 0.46 11.21
CA LEU A 95 -32.49 0.57 12.49
C LEU A 95 -31.37 1.62 12.37
N PRO A 96 -31.38 2.65 13.22
CA PRO A 96 -30.43 3.75 13.11
C PRO A 96 -29.00 3.27 13.34
N GLY A 97 -28.20 3.34 12.28
CA GLY A 97 -26.78 3.70 12.34
C GLY A 97 -25.85 2.80 13.15
N GLY A 98 -26.00 1.48 13.10
CA GLY A 98 -24.89 0.60 13.48
C GLY A 98 -23.64 0.93 12.64
N PRO A 99 -22.42 0.82 13.19
CA PRO A 99 -21.21 1.06 12.42
C PRO A 99 -21.19 0.14 11.20
N GLN A 100 -21.16 0.73 10.00
CA GLN A 100 -21.05 -0.02 8.76
C GLN A 100 -19.59 -0.47 8.61
N PHE A 101 -19.34 -1.74 8.88
CA PHE A 101 -18.03 -2.34 8.66
C PHE A 101 -17.79 -2.57 7.16
N SER A 102 -16.64 -2.11 6.67
CA SER A 102 -16.31 -2.16 5.24
C SER A 102 -15.74 -3.52 4.81
N GLY A 103 -15.38 -4.39 5.76
CA GLY A 103 -14.78 -5.69 5.48
C GLY A 103 -13.29 -5.58 5.14
N LEU A 104 -12.82 -6.42 4.21
CA LEU A 104 -11.41 -6.49 3.80
C LEU A 104 -10.99 -5.22 3.04
N LEU A 105 -10.04 -4.47 3.59
CA LEU A 105 -9.51 -3.24 2.98
C LEU A 105 -8.24 -3.47 2.14
N ALA A 106 -7.34 -4.34 2.63
CA ALA A 106 -6.08 -4.65 1.97
C ALA A 106 -5.64 -6.06 2.32
N GLN A 107 -4.94 -6.71 1.38
CA GLN A 107 -4.41 -8.06 1.54
C GLN A 107 -3.03 -8.14 0.91
N LEU A 108 -2.10 -8.76 1.63
CA LEU A 108 -0.76 -9.09 1.16
C LEU A 108 -0.60 -10.59 1.21
N ASN A 109 -0.32 -11.21 0.06
CA ASN A 109 -0.16 -12.65 -0.06
C ASN A 109 1.29 -12.99 -0.38
N PHE A 110 1.89 -13.86 0.42
CA PHE A 110 3.20 -14.44 0.22
C PHE A 110 3.03 -15.88 -0.25
N PRO A 111 3.36 -16.20 -1.52
CA PRO A 111 3.29 -17.56 -2.02
C PRO A 111 4.07 -18.50 -1.09
N SER A 112 3.42 -19.56 -0.60
CA SER A 112 3.95 -20.56 0.33
C SER A 112 4.07 -20.16 1.81
N PHE A 113 3.98 -18.87 2.16
CA PHE A 113 4.07 -18.42 3.56
C PHE A 113 2.72 -18.00 4.15
N GLY A 114 1.78 -17.55 3.29
CA GLY A 114 0.42 -17.20 3.71
C GLY A 114 0.07 -15.73 3.47
N SER A 115 -0.92 -15.22 4.21
CA SER A 115 -1.49 -13.90 3.94
C SER A 115 -1.63 -13.00 5.17
N ILE A 116 -1.40 -11.70 4.99
CA ILE A 116 -1.72 -10.65 5.96
C ILE A 116 -2.92 -9.87 5.44
N ASN A 117 -3.98 -9.78 6.23
CA ASN A 117 -5.22 -9.10 5.85
C ASN A 117 -5.49 -7.92 6.78
N ILE A 118 -5.97 -6.80 6.24
CA ILE A 118 -6.46 -5.65 7.00
C ILE A 118 -7.98 -5.58 6.84
N ILE A 119 -8.71 -5.70 7.94
CA ILE A 119 -10.16 -5.79 7.96
C ILE A 119 -10.72 -4.66 8.82
N HIS A 120 -11.63 -3.87 8.25
CA HIS A 120 -12.46 -2.94 9.00
C HIS A 120 -13.67 -3.70 9.54
N GLY A 121 -13.68 -3.97 10.85
CA GLY A 121 -14.61 -4.89 11.49
C GLY A 121 -14.54 -4.86 13.01
N ASN A 122 -15.48 -5.50 13.67
CA ASN A 122 -15.40 -5.76 15.11
C ASN A 122 -14.81 -7.16 15.35
N ILE A 123 -13.76 -7.27 16.17
CA ILE A 123 -13.10 -8.54 16.51
C ILE A 123 -14.06 -9.54 17.17
N LEU A 124 -15.08 -9.05 17.87
CA LEU A 124 -15.99 -9.87 18.66
C LEU A 124 -17.27 -10.28 17.91
N GLU A 125 -17.61 -9.56 16.83
CA GLU A 125 -18.83 -9.83 16.06
C GLU A 125 -18.84 -11.20 15.34
N PRO A 126 -17.70 -11.72 14.81
CA PRO A 126 -17.64 -13.07 14.26
C PRO A 126 -18.05 -14.16 15.26
N LEU A 127 -17.83 -13.97 16.57
CA LEU A 127 -18.24 -14.93 17.60
C LEU A 127 -19.77 -14.95 17.80
N LEU A 128 -20.44 -13.81 17.67
CA LEU A 128 -21.89 -13.69 17.94
C LEU A 128 -22.77 -14.14 16.78
N GLY A 129 -22.27 -14.08 15.53
CA GLY A 129 -23.04 -14.38 14.33
C GLY A 129 -23.43 -15.86 14.14
N GLN A 130 -22.83 -16.81 14.86
CA GLN A 130 -23.16 -18.24 14.71
C GLN A 130 -24.45 -18.68 15.40
N GLN A 131 -25.01 -17.92 16.35
CA GLN A 131 -26.14 -18.41 17.14
C GLN A 131 -27.55 -18.10 16.58
N GLN A 132 -27.69 -17.29 15.53
CA GLN A 132 -29.02 -16.77 15.12
C GLN A 132 -29.60 -17.29 13.79
N GLN A 133 -29.04 -18.32 13.15
CA GLN A 133 -29.47 -18.75 11.80
C GLN A 133 -30.19 -20.11 11.71
N GLN A 134 -31.09 -20.41 12.65
CA GLN A 134 -31.88 -21.66 12.62
C GLN A 134 -33.37 -21.55 12.22
N GLN A 135 -33.91 -20.42 11.76
CA GLN A 135 -35.38 -20.31 11.54
C GLN A 135 -35.92 -19.81 10.18
N GLN A 136 -35.14 -19.74 9.10
CA GLN A 136 -35.72 -19.48 7.75
C GLN A 136 -35.07 -20.34 6.65
N GLN A 137 -35.34 -21.65 6.67
CA GLN A 137 -34.88 -22.60 5.65
C GLN A 137 -35.96 -22.83 4.58
N GLN A 138 -35.74 -22.30 3.39
CA GLN A 138 -35.79 -23.09 2.14
C GLN A 138 -35.39 -22.27 0.90
N GLN A 139 -35.56 -20.94 0.88
CA GLN A 139 -34.99 -20.09 -0.19
C GLN A 139 -33.56 -19.58 0.10
N GLN A 140 -33.06 -19.72 1.33
CA GLN A 140 -31.72 -19.25 1.70
C GLN A 140 -30.56 -20.18 1.33
N GLN A 141 -30.79 -21.43 0.90
CA GLN A 141 -29.68 -22.41 0.77
C GLN A 141 -28.58 -22.01 -0.24
N GLN A 142 -28.90 -21.33 -1.35
CA GLN A 142 -27.85 -20.84 -2.27
C GLN A 142 -27.12 -19.61 -1.73
N GLN A 143 -27.82 -18.65 -1.13
CA GLN A 143 -27.17 -17.48 -0.51
C GLN A 143 -26.34 -17.84 0.73
N GLN A 144 -26.72 -18.92 1.43
CA GLN A 144 -26.05 -19.39 2.62
C GLN A 144 -24.73 -20.10 2.30
N GLN A 145 -24.58 -20.72 1.11
CA GLN A 145 -23.27 -21.26 0.68
C GLN A 145 -22.23 -20.14 0.48
N GLN A 146 -22.58 -19.03 -0.18
CA GLN A 146 -21.65 -17.90 -0.32
C GLN A 146 -21.32 -17.24 1.03
N ARG A 147 -22.29 -17.10 1.93
CA ARG A 147 -22.01 -16.57 3.28
C ARG A 147 -21.19 -17.53 4.13
N ARG A 148 -21.38 -18.85 4.02
CA ARG A 148 -20.52 -19.82 4.74
C ARG A 148 -19.08 -19.73 4.30
N LEU A 149 -18.82 -19.51 3.01
CA LEU A 149 -17.45 -19.30 2.52
C LEU A 149 -16.84 -17.99 3.06
N GLN A 150 -17.62 -16.92 3.18
CA GLN A 150 -17.14 -15.68 3.83
C GLN A 150 -17.01 -15.82 5.36
N GLN A 151 -17.86 -16.58 6.04
CA GLN A 151 -17.78 -16.76 7.49
C GLN A 151 -16.67 -17.72 7.92
N GLN A 152 -16.39 -18.77 7.13
CA GLN A 152 -15.21 -19.61 7.34
C GLN A 152 -13.91 -18.81 7.22
N GLN A 153 -13.92 -17.63 6.57
CA GLN A 153 -12.74 -16.79 6.55
C GLN A 153 -12.42 -16.15 7.90
N LEU A 154 -13.31 -16.03 8.89
CA LEU A 154 -13.00 -15.27 10.13
C LEU A 154 -12.74 -16.14 11.37
N VAL A 155 -12.70 -17.47 11.23
CA VAL A 155 -12.34 -18.34 12.35
C VAL A 155 -10.82 -18.32 12.51
N ALA A 156 -10.34 -17.60 13.52
CA ALA A 156 -8.94 -17.62 13.92
C ALA A 156 -8.70 -18.56 15.11
N ASP A 157 -7.54 -19.20 15.12
CA ASP A 157 -7.11 -20.09 16.19
C ASP A 157 -6.76 -19.29 17.46
N CYS A 158 -6.28 -18.06 17.29
CA CYS A 158 -5.84 -17.19 18.38
C CYS A 158 -6.17 -15.72 18.12
N THR A 159 -6.38 -14.97 19.20
CA THR A 159 -6.56 -13.52 19.19
C THR A 159 -5.55 -12.87 20.13
N VAL A 160 -4.86 -11.82 19.67
CA VAL A 160 -3.96 -11.02 20.50
C VAL A 160 -4.76 -10.05 21.35
N VAL A 161 -4.51 -10.03 22.66
CA VAL A 161 -5.13 -9.06 23.59
C VAL A 161 -4.05 -8.10 24.10
N PRO A 162 -4.16 -6.78 23.86
CA PRO A 162 -3.18 -5.81 24.33
C PRO A 162 -3.38 -5.54 25.83
N VAL A 163 -2.53 -6.09 26.69
CA VAL A 163 -2.67 -5.97 28.15
C VAL A 163 -1.60 -5.00 28.72
N PRO A 164 -1.95 -4.08 29.65
CA PRO A 164 -0.97 -3.21 30.28
C PRO A 164 0.00 -4.00 31.19
N PRO A 165 1.18 -3.43 31.55
CA PRO A 165 2.21 -4.11 32.35
C PRO A 165 1.74 -4.70 33.67
N ASN A 166 0.76 -4.08 34.31
CA ASN A 166 0.23 -4.54 35.58
C ASN A 166 -0.86 -5.61 35.43
N MET A 167 -1.12 -6.00 34.17
CA MET A 167 -2.09 -6.99 33.73
C MET A 167 -3.55 -6.71 34.15
N ILE A 168 -3.84 -5.46 34.55
CA ILE A 168 -5.19 -5.04 34.92
C ILE A 168 -5.70 -4.13 33.81
N PRO A 169 -6.61 -4.59 32.95
CA PRO A 169 -7.16 -3.73 31.93
C PRO A 169 -8.16 -2.75 32.55
N TYR A 170 -7.88 -1.47 32.37
CA TYR A 170 -8.73 -0.41 32.89
C TYR A 170 -9.72 0.13 31.83
N ARG A 171 -9.35 0.09 30.54
CA ARG A 171 -10.16 0.61 29.41
C ARG A 171 -9.84 -0.10 28.09
N GLY A 172 -10.77 -0.02 27.12
CA GLY A 172 -10.56 -0.38 25.71
C GLY A 172 -10.84 -1.86 25.40
N LEU A 173 -10.30 -2.39 24.30
CA LEU A 173 -10.42 -3.82 23.94
C LEU A 173 -9.95 -4.79 25.04
N ALA A 174 -9.14 -4.30 25.97
CA ALA A 174 -8.67 -5.07 27.09
C ALA A 174 -9.68 -5.13 28.24
N THR A 175 -10.65 -4.20 28.35
CA THR A 175 -11.69 -4.34 29.38
C THR A 175 -12.47 -5.60 29.08
N PHE A 176 -12.22 -6.62 29.91
CA PHE A 176 -12.80 -7.96 29.80
C PHE A 176 -14.34 -7.98 29.87
N GLU A 177 -15.01 -6.83 29.92
CA GLU A 177 -16.47 -6.69 29.88
C GLU A 177 -17.08 -7.20 28.58
N GLU A 178 -16.33 -7.14 27.47
CA GLU A 178 -16.82 -7.65 26.19
C GLU A 178 -16.55 -9.17 26.01
N TYR A 179 -15.80 -9.79 26.94
CA TYR A 179 -15.52 -11.23 26.92
C TYR A 179 -16.50 -11.99 27.81
N PRO A 180 -16.77 -13.28 27.50
CA PRO A 180 -17.51 -14.15 28.42
C PRO A 180 -16.88 -14.15 29.83
N GLU A 181 -17.73 -14.24 30.86
CA GLU A 181 -17.32 -14.12 32.27
C GLU A 181 -16.22 -15.12 32.66
N GLU A 182 -16.27 -16.34 32.11
CA GLU A 182 -15.25 -17.38 32.31
C GLU A 182 -13.87 -16.95 31.79
N SER A 183 -13.81 -16.43 30.56
CA SER A 183 -12.58 -15.92 29.94
C SER A 183 -12.00 -14.75 30.72
N ARG A 184 -12.87 -13.85 31.21
CA ARG A 184 -12.48 -12.73 32.06
C ARG A 184 -11.81 -13.19 33.35
N ALA A 185 -12.42 -14.14 34.07
CA ALA A 185 -11.88 -14.64 35.33
C ALA A 185 -10.52 -15.33 35.12
N TYR A 186 -10.37 -16.09 34.03
CA TYR A 186 -9.11 -16.72 33.67
C TYR A 186 -8.01 -15.70 33.37
N LEU A 187 -8.30 -14.70 32.52
CA LEU A 187 -7.32 -13.66 32.16
C LEU A 187 -6.87 -12.85 33.38
N GLN A 188 -7.77 -12.57 34.33
CA GLN A 188 -7.43 -11.91 35.59
C GLN A 188 -6.52 -12.74 36.50
N ARG A 189 -6.64 -14.08 36.50
CA ARG A 189 -5.76 -14.97 37.27
C ARG A 189 -4.35 -15.01 36.66
N VAL A 190 -4.24 -15.26 35.35
CA VAL A 190 -2.95 -15.26 34.64
C VAL A 190 -2.24 -13.91 34.77
N ALA A 191 -3.01 -12.82 34.67
CA ALA A 191 -2.56 -11.47 34.92
C ALA A 191 -1.90 -11.26 36.29
N ALA A 192 -2.50 -11.83 37.34
CA ALA A 192 -1.99 -11.69 38.70
C ALA A 192 -0.68 -12.47 38.90
N GLU A 193 -0.54 -13.62 38.23
CA GLU A 193 0.64 -14.49 38.30
C GLU A 193 1.85 -13.89 37.54
N GLU A 194 1.63 -13.25 36.39
CA GLU A 194 2.69 -12.77 35.49
C GLU A 194 3.16 -11.32 35.75
N ARG A 195 2.95 -10.77 36.96
CA ARG A 195 3.36 -9.40 37.31
C ARG A 195 4.88 -9.19 37.27
N ARG A 196 5.42 -8.90 36.09
CA ARG A 196 6.76 -8.33 35.89
C ARG A 196 6.64 -6.85 35.59
N GLN A 197 7.39 -6.03 36.31
CA GLN A 197 7.39 -4.58 36.10
C GLN A 197 8.05 -4.24 34.75
N LEU A 198 7.23 -4.03 33.71
CA LEU A 198 7.67 -3.40 32.47
C LEU A 198 7.48 -1.88 32.64
N GLN A 199 8.57 -1.13 32.84
CA GLN A 199 8.51 0.33 32.91
C GLN A 199 8.48 0.95 31.49
N PRO A 200 7.42 1.69 31.12
CA PRO A 200 7.32 2.35 29.82
C PRO A 200 7.91 3.76 29.88
N GLU A 201 9.19 3.90 30.20
CA GLU A 201 9.90 5.17 30.03
C GLU A 201 10.93 5.01 28.90
N GLY A 202 10.81 5.85 27.87
CA GLY A 202 11.70 5.83 26.71
C GLY A 202 11.29 6.81 25.62
N SER A 203 12.24 7.13 24.73
CA SER A 203 11.97 7.94 23.53
C SER A 203 10.98 7.25 22.59
N SER A 204 10.34 7.99 21.69
CA SER A 204 9.40 7.41 20.70
C SER A 204 10.00 6.29 19.85
N GLY A 205 11.31 6.37 19.56
CA GLY A 205 12.03 5.31 18.84
C GLY A 205 12.37 4.08 19.68
N GLU A 206 12.49 4.24 20.99
CA GLU A 206 12.62 3.11 21.90
C GLU A 206 11.27 2.42 22.11
N ALA A 207 10.18 3.18 22.26
CA ALA A 207 8.83 2.64 22.33
C ALA A 207 8.48 1.79 21.10
N ALA A 208 8.78 2.28 19.89
CA ALA A 208 8.55 1.51 18.66
C ALA A 208 9.37 0.20 18.62
N ARG A 209 10.64 0.24 19.05
CA ARG A 209 11.47 -0.97 19.16
C ARG A 209 10.91 -1.97 20.17
N ARG A 210 10.41 -1.50 21.31
CA ARG A 210 9.76 -2.35 22.32
C ARG A 210 8.46 -2.96 21.81
N LEU A 211 7.63 -2.19 21.09
CA LEU A 211 6.41 -2.70 20.43
C LEU A 211 6.74 -3.79 19.42
N SER A 212 7.71 -3.53 18.52
CA SER A 212 8.20 -4.51 17.55
C SER A 212 8.69 -5.78 18.24
N HIS A 213 9.59 -5.64 19.23
CA HIS A 213 10.14 -6.78 19.96
C HIS A 213 9.05 -7.59 20.67
N CYS A 214 8.13 -6.93 21.39
CA CYS A 214 7.04 -7.60 22.09
C CYS A 214 6.15 -8.39 21.12
N PHE A 215 5.81 -7.77 19.98
CA PHE A 215 4.97 -8.41 18.99
C PHE A 215 5.69 -9.58 18.30
N ARG A 216 6.98 -9.45 17.97
CA ARG A 216 7.79 -10.54 17.42
C ARG A 216 7.89 -11.73 18.37
N VAL A 217 8.12 -11.48 19.67
CA VAL A 217 8.15 -12.55 20.69
C VAL A 217 6.80 -13.28 20.74
N CYS A 218 5.69 -12.54 20.69
CA CYS A 218 4.34 -13.13 20.64
C CYS A 218 4.17 -14.03 19.40
N LEU A 219 4.47 -13.53 18.20
CA LEU A 219 4.35 -14.32 16.95
C LEU A 219 5.26 -15.56 16.96
N LYS A 220 6.48 -15.44 17.48
CA LYS A 220 7.41 -16.56 17.62
C LYS A 220 6.87 -17.65 18.56
N GLN A 221 6.26 -17.27 19.68
CA GLN A 221 5.60 -18.22 20.58
C GLN A 221 4.39 -18.89 19.91
N LEU A 222 3.58 -18.13 19.17
CA LEU A 222 2.44 -18.69 18.42
C LEU A 222 2.90 -19.69 17.35
N ASN A 223 4.03 -19.40 16.68
CA ASN A 223 4.65 -20.34 15.75
C ASN A 223 5.07 -21.65 16.43
N GLN A 224 5.63 -21.58 17.65
CA GLN A 224 6.00 -22.77 18.44
C GLN A 224 4.77 -23.59 18.89
N LEU A 225 3.63 -22.92 19.09
CA LEU A 225 2.36 -23.55 19.46
C LEU A 225 1.57 -24.08 18.26
N ASN A 226 2.12 -24.02 17.04
CA ASN A 226 1.47 -24.43 15.79
C ASN A 226 0.15 -23.72 15.47
N VAL A 227 0.00 -22.47 15.92
CA VAL A 227 -1.15 -21.62 15.58
C VAL A 227 -1.05 -21.25 14.09
N LYS A 228 -2.13 -21.41 13.33
CA LYS A 228 -2.16 -21.14 11.88
C LYS A 228 -2.75 -19.80 11.53
N THR A 229 -3.76 -19.36 12.28
CA THR A 229 -4.52 -18.15 12.02
C THR A 229 -4.57 -17.26 13.27
N LEU A 230 -4.26 -15.98 13.10
CA LEU A 230 -4.16 -15.02 14.20
C LEU A 230 -4.98 -13.76 13.89
N ILE A 231 -5.83 -13.35 14.83
CA ILE A 231 -6.48 -12.03 14.80
C ILE A 231 -5.71 -11.07 15.71
N VAL A 232 -5.40 -9.89 15.18
CA VAL A 232 -4.60 -8.86 15.85
C VAL A 232 -5.39 -7.55 15.87
N PRO A 233 -5.76 -7.00 17.04
CA PRO A 233 -6.25 -5.63 17.14
C PRO A 233 -5.13 -4.64 16.82
N PHE A 234 -5.48 -3.37 16.61
CA PHE A 234 -4.45 -2.34 16.45
C PHE A 234 -3.76 -2.01 17.78
N VAL A 235 -2.73 -2.81 18.11
CA VAL A 235 -1.94 -2.66 19.33
C VAL A 235 -1.17 -1.33 19.35
N GLY A 236 -1.19 -0.64 20.48
CA GLY A 236 -0.50 0.64 20.67
C GLY A 236 -1.39 1.88 20.51
N LEU A 237 -2.62 1.72 20.02
CA LEU A 237 -3.60 2.81 20.04
C LEU A 237 -4.20 3.05 21.43
N GLY A 238 -4.86 4.20 21.59
CA GLY A 238 -5.57 4.56 22.82
C GLY A 238 -4.62 4.89 23.98
N VAL A 239 -4.69 4.09 25.04
CA VAL A 239 -4.02 4.36 26.33
C VAL A 239 -2.49 4.35 26.21
N TYR A 240 -1.95 3.59 25.25
CA TYR A 240 -0.50 3.51 25.03
C TYR A 240 0.09 4.72 24.29
N GLY A 241 -0.75 5.55 23.66
CA GLY A 241 -0.33 6.82 23.06
C GLY A 241 0.64 6.70 21.88
N PHE A 242 0.74 5.56 21.21
CA PHE A 242 1.60 5.46 20.02
C PHE A 242 1.03 6.28 18.86
N GLU A 243 1.93 6.86 18.06
CA GLU A 243 1.55 7.44 16.78
C GLU A 243 0.98 6.35 15.85
N PRO A 244 -0.29 6.46 15.39
CA PRO A 244 -0.96 5.39 14.67
C PRO A 244 -0.19 4.93 13.42
N LYS A 245 0.31 5.87 12.59
CA LYS A 245 1.05 5.53 11.37
C LYS A 245 2.31 4.72 11.67
N ARG A 246 3.06 5.11 12.71
CA ARG A 246 4.29 4.43 13.12
C ARG A 246 4.01 3.06 13.75
N ALA A 247 2.96 2.96 14.58
CA ALA A 247 2.55 1.70 15.18
C ALA A 247 2.10 0.69 14.12
N ALA A 248 1.28 1.12 13.13
CA ALA A 248 0.85 0.29 12.01
C ALA A 248 2.05 -0.28 11.24
N HIS A 249 3.00 0.58 10.84
CA HIS A 249 4.24 0.17 10.19
C HIS A 249 5.03 -0.84 11.04
N THR A 250 5.18 -0.56 12.33
CA THR A 250 5.95 -1.42 13.25
C THR A 250 5.33 -2.81 13.39
N LEU A 251 4.00 -2.90 13.55
CA LEU A 251 3.30 -4.17 13.71
C LEU A 251 3.29 -4.99 12.43
N ILE A 252 2.97 -4.37 11.30
CA ILE A 252 2.91 -5.07 10.01
C ILE A 252 4.30 -5.53 9.59
N GLN A 253 5.34 -4.69 9.77
CA GLN A 253 6.71 -5.08 9.48
C GLN A 253 7.12 -6.29 10.32
N ALA A 254 6.85 -6.26 11.63
CA ALA A 254 7.13 -7.38 12.52
C ALA A 254 6.35 -8.65 12.13
N ALA A 255 5.10 -8.52 11.68
CA ALA A 255 4.32 -9.65 11.16
C ALA A 255 4.95 -10.26 9.89
N ILE A 256 5.34 -9.42 8.93
CA ILE A 256 6.00 -9.88 7.69
C ILE A 256 7.33 -10.58 8.01
N GLU A 257 8.17 -9.98 8.86
CA GLU A 257 9.45 -10.56 9.27
C GLU A 257 9.30 -11.93 9.94
N GLU A 258 8.31 -12.09 10.84
CA GLU A 258 8.08 -13.36 11.55
C GLU A 258 7.30 -14.39 10.73
N MET A 259 6.55 -13.99 9.71
CA MET A 259 5.97 -14.92 8.72
C MET A 259 7.02 -15.44 7.75
N LEU A 260 7.91 -14.57 7.27
CA LEU A 260 8.99 -14.95 6.33
C LEU A 260 10.17 -15.63 7.03
N GLN A 261 10.39 -15.32 8.32
CA GLN A 261 11.47 -15.83 9.16
C GLN A 261 12.86 -15.69 8.53
N ALA A 262 13.11 -14.58 7.84
CA ALA A 262 14.34 -14.36 7.08
C ALA A 262 15.62 -14.44 7.93
N ASP A 263 15.52 -14.15 9.24
CA ASP A 263 16.64 -14.19 10.19
C ASP A 263 16.77 -15.52 10.96
N ALA A 264 15.83 -16.46 10.80
CA ALA A 264 15.81 -17.69 11.59
C ALA A 264 16.76 -18.75 11.03
N THR A 265 17.58 -19.35 11.89
CA THR A 265 18.45 -20.49 11.49
C THR A 265 17.65 -21.74 11.17
N ASN A 266 16.57 -21.98 11.91
CA ASN A 266 15.65 -23.10 11.75
C ASN A 266 14.21 -22.55 11.70
N PRO A 267 13.69 -22.26 10.51
CA PRO A 267 12.36 -21.66 10.40
C PRO A 267 11.24 -22.68 10.69
N HIS A 268 10.21 -22.24 11.39
CA HIS A 268 8.98 -22.95 11.72
C HIS A 268 7.77 -22.16 11.21
N TYR A 269 7.27 -22.51 10.02
CA TYR A 269 6.18 -21.81 9.33
C TYR A 269 4.80 -22.38 9.70
N SER A 270 4.37 -22.24 10.96
CA SER A 270 2.99 -22.64 11.30
C SER A 270 1.98 -21.52 11.01
N LEU A 271 2.37 -20.27 11.26
CA LEU A 271 1.50 -19.11 11.08
C LEU A 271 1.31 -18.81 9.59
N SER A 272 0.12 -19.11 9.08
CA SER A 272 -0.27 -18.96 7.68
C SER A 272 -1.12 -17.72 7.41
N ARG A 273 -1.72 -17.13 8.46
CA ARG A 273 -2.63 -16.00 8.28
C ARG A 273 -2.65 -15.08 9.48
N VAL A 274 -2.48 -13.79 9.22
CA VAL A 274 -2.56 -12.73 10.23
C VAL A 274 -3.59 -11.69 9.78
N ASP A 275 -4.66 -11.57 10.54
CA ASP A 275 -5.76 -10.65 10.27
C ASP A 275 -5.70 -9.49 11.25
N PHE A 276 -5.35 -8.30 10.77
CA PHE A 276 -5.49 -7.06 11.54
C PHE A 276 -6.93 -6.57 11.44
N VAL A 277 -7.62 -6.53 12.58
CA VAL A 277 -9.03 -6.14 12.64
C VAL A 277 -9.16 -4.88 13.49
N GLU A 278 -9.78 -3.85 12.95
CA GLU A 278 -9.94 -2.57 13.63
C GLU A 278 -11.37 -2.02 13.46
N LYS A 279 -11.92 -1.47 14.54
CA LYS A 279 -13.31 -0.97 14.60
C LYS A 279 -13.43 0.40 13.93
N GLU A 280 -12.40 1.23 14.05
CA GLU A 280 -12.40 2.57 13.45
C GLU A 280 -11.84 2.55 12.02
N ILE A 281 -12.64 3.04 11.06
CA ILE A 281 -12.26 3.06 9.64
C ILE A 281 -10.96 3.84 9.38
N LEU A 282 -10.76 4.97 10.06
CA LEU A 282 -9.57 5.81 9.89
C LEU A 282 -8.29 5.08 10.31
N ASN A 283 -8.35 4.28 11.37
CA ASN A 283 -7.20 3.50 11.83
C ASN A 283 -6.97 2.28 10.92
N SER A 284 -8.05 1.68 10.42
CA SER A 284 -7.99 0.61 9.42
C SER A 284 -7.30 1.09 8.13
N PHE A 285 -7.58 2.32 7.68
CA PHE A 285 -6.87 2.92 6.54
C PHE A 285 -5.37 3.11 6.78
N LYS A 286 -4.96 3.48 7.99
CA LYS A 286 -3.53 3.62 8.34
C LYS A 286 -2.81 2.28 8.31
N LEU A 287 -3.47 1.20 8.75
CA LEU A 287 -2.95 -0.16 8.61
C LEU A 287 -2.85 -0.56 7.14
N ALA A 288 -3.87 -0.27 6.33
CA ALA A 288 -3.86 -0.56 4.90
C ALA A 288 -2.78 0.23 4.14
N GLU A 289 -2.56 1.51 4.48
CA GLU A 289 -1.46 2.32 3.94
C GLU A 289 -0.11 1.72 4.31
N ALA A 290 0.10 1.38 5.59
CA ALA A 290 1.33 0.74 6.04
C ALA A 290 1.59 -0.61 5.36
N LEU A 291 0.54 -1.42 5.13
CA LEU A 291 0.67 -2.69 4.39
C LEU A 291 1.15 -2.45 2.95
N LYS A 292 0.58 -1.45 2.25
CA LYS A 292 0.99 -1.08 0.87
C LYS A 292 2.42 -0.55 0.82
N ASP A 293 2.82 0.27 1.78
CA ASP A 293 4.20 0.77 1.86
C ASP A 293 5.20 -0.37 2.06
N LEU A 294 4.89 -1.33 2.93
CA LEU A 294 5.75 -2.48 3.22
C LEU A 294 5.71 -3.54 2.12
N GLU A 295 4.61 -3.67 1.39
CA GLU A 295 4.50 -4.52 0.21
C GLU A 295 5.57 -4.16 -0.83
N ALA A 296 5.78 -2.87 -1.10
CA ALA A 296 6.84 -2.41 -2.02
C ALA A 296 8.27 -2.73 -1.53
N LEU A 297 8.47 -2.94 -0.23
CA LEU A 297 9.76 -3.29 0.35
C LEU A 297 10.02 -4.80 0.33
N PHE A 298 9.02 -5.61 0.68
CA PHE A 298 9.19 -7.06 0.87
C PHE A 298 8.83 -7.88 -0.38
N CYS A 299 7.93 -7.43 -1.24
CA CYS A 299 7.60 -8.13 -2.48
C CYS A 299 8.63 -7.79 -3.57
N PHE A 300 9.46 -8.77 -3.94
CA PHE A 300 10.47 -8.61 -4.99
C PHE A 300 9.91 -8.08 -6.31
N GLU A 301 8.70 -8.52 -6.68
CA GLU A 301 8.02 -8.07 -7.89
C GLU A 301 7.65 -6.58 -7.85
N LYS A 302 7.38 -6.04 -6.66
CA LYS A 302 6.97 -4.64 -6.48
C LYS A 302 8.11 -3.72 -6.04
N GLN A 303 9.31 -4.26 -5.81
CA GLN A 303 10.47 -3.44 -5.48
C GLN A 303 10.82 -2.50 -6.62
N VAL A 304 10.88 -1.20 -6.31
CA VAL A 304 11.19 -0.15 -7.26
C VAL A 304 12.61 0.38 -7.08
N THR A 305 13.22 0.81 -8.18
CA THR A 305 14.49 1.53 -8.21
C THR A 305 14.40 2.67 -9.21
N THR A 306 15.33 3.62 -9.14
CA THR A 306 15.36 4.70 -10.13
C THR A 306 15.89 4.18 -11.47
N ALA A 307 15.26 4.58 -12.59
CA ALA A 307 15.69 4.17 -13.93
C ALA A 307 17.19 4.43 -14.19
N PRO A 308 17.77 5.59 -13.82
CA PRO A 308 19.20 5.80 -13.99
C PRO A 308 20.06 4.80 -13.20
N GLN A 309 19.65 4.41 -11.99
CA GLN A 309 20.36 3.40 -11.21
C GLN A 309 20.23 2.02 -11.83
N TYR A 310 19.03 1.64 -12.29
CA TYR A 310 18.77 0.34 -12.92
C TYR A 310 19.60 0.17 -14.19
N TYR A 311 19.46 1.09 -15.16
CA TYR A 311 20.20 1.01 -16.41
C TYR A 311 21.70 1.20 -16.22
N SER A 312 22.12 2.01 -15.23
CA SER A 312 23.53 2.06 -14.87
C SER A 312 24.03 0.71 -14.37
N GLN A 313 23.27 0.01 -13.51
CA GLN A 313 23.65 -1.31 -13.02
C GLN A 313 23.66 -2.36 -14.13
N GLN A 314 22.68 -2.36 -15.04
CA GLN A 314 22.64 -3.28 -16.18
C GLN A 314 23.76 -3.02 -17.19
N GLN A 315 24.08 -1.75 -17.44
CA GLN A 315 25.14 -1.34 -18.37
C GLN A 315 26.53 -1.34 -17.73
N ARG A 316 26.66 -1.65 -16.42
CA ARG A 316 27.97 -1.86 -15.78
C ARG A 316 28.60 -3.09 -16.42
N ARG A 317 29.39 -2.84 -17.47
CA ARG A 317 30.38 -3.78 -17.94
C ARG A 317 31.37 -3.94 -16.80
N LEU A 318 31.48 -5.16 -16.28
CA LEU A 318 32.60 -5.52 -15.42
C LEU A 318 33.85 -5.41 -16.29
N LEU A 319 34.55 -4.28 -16.18
CA LEU A 319 35.89 -4.15 -16.73
C LEU A 319 36.77 -5.01 -15.83
N GLN A 320 37.09 -6.22 -16.30
CA GLN A 320 38.09 -7.06 -15.65
C GLN A 320 39.45 -6.42 -15.91
N ILE A 321 39.86 -5.51 -15.02
CA ILE A 321 41.18 -4.91 -15.06
C ILE A 321 42.13 -5.96 -14.49
N SER A 322 43.10 -6.41 -15.28
CA SER A 322 44.09 -7.38 -14.79
C SER A 322 44.91 -6.79 -13.64
N ASP A 323 45.31 -7.64 -12.69
CA ASP A 323 46.14 -7.22 -11.56
C ASP A 323 47.47 -6.61 -12.02
N SER A 324 47.99 -7.04 -13.17
CA SER A 324 49.18 -6.46 -13.81
C SER A 324 48.97 -5.00 -14.22
N LEU A 325 47.78 -4.65 -14.72
CA LEU A 325 47.43 -3.29 -15.13
C LEU A 325 47.15 -2.41 -13.91
N LEU A 326 46.49 -2.94 -12.87
CA LEU A 326 46.36 -2.27 -11.58
C LEU A 326 47.73 -2.03 -10.92
N TYR A 327 48.63 -3.01 -10.98
CA TYR A 327 49.99 -2.89 -10.44
C TYR A 327 50.82 -1.85 -11.21
N PHE A 328 50.74 -1.86 -12.54
CA PHE A 328 51.37 -0.85 -13.39
C PHE A 328 50.84 0.55 -13.08
N CYS A 329 49.51 0.71 -12.99
CA CYS A 329 48.89 1.98 -12.61
C CYS A 329 49.30 2.44 -11.20
N LYS A 330 49.39 1.53 -10.21
CA LYS A 330 49.86 1.86 -8.85
C LYS A 330 51.33 2.30 -8.82
N ARG A 331 52.17 1.73 -9.68
CA ARG A 331 53.62 1.96 -9.71
C ARG A 331 54.02 3.21 -10.51
N HIS A 332 53.37 3.45 -11.65
CA HIS A 332 53.76 4.52 -12.58
C HIS A 332 52.91 5.79 -12.45
N THR A 333 51.68 5.67 -11.97
CA THR A 333 50.84 6.81 -11.61
C THR A 333 50.55 6.75 -10.12
N ARG A 334 51.18 7.62 -9.32
CA ARG A 334 50.52 8.04 -8.07
C ARG A 334 49.25 8.77 -8.51
N VAL A 335 48.18 8.01 -8.75
CA VAL A 335 46.82 8.54 -8.89
C VAL A 335 46.43 9.01 -7.49
N SER A 336 47.03 10.12 -7.04
CA SER A 336 46.37 10.90 -6.03
C SER A 336 45.11 11.39 -6.72
N PHE A 337 43.94 10.91 -6.30
CA PHE A 337 42.72 11.67 -6.47
C PHE A 337 42.92 12.96 -5.68
N LYS A 338 43.69 13.90 -6.25
CA LYS A 338 43.80 15.25 -5.72
C LYS A 338 42.39 15.79 -5.85
N LYS A 339 41.68 15.77 -4.73
CA LYS A 339 40.42 16.47 -4.55
C LYS A 339 40.76 17.92 -4.87
N HIS A 340 40.54 18.35 -6.11
CA HIS A 340 40.75 19.72 -6.55
C HIS A 340 39.66 20.59 -5.87
N HIS A 341 39.80 20.80 -4.57
CA HIS A 341 39.07 21.78 -3.79
C HIS A 341 40.08 22.85 -3.40
N GLY A 342 40.34 23.75 -4.33
CA GLY A 342 41.31 24.82 -4.12
C GLY A 342 41.71 25.48 -5.42
N VAL A 343 40.74 26.03 -6.15
CA VAL A 343 41.05 26.96 -7.27
C VAL A 343 41.71 28.19 -6.66
N ILE A 344 42.99 28.40 -6.97
CA ILE A 344 43.78 29.56 -6.53
C ILE A 344 43.20 30.81 -7.20
N ARG A 345 42.43 31.60 -6.44
CA ARG A 345 41.70 32.79 -6.93
C ARG A 345 42.56 34.06 -7.09
N ARG A 346 43.86 34.01 -6.87
CA ARG A 346 44.69 35.23 -6.74
C ARG A 346 45.23 35.80 -8.05
N GLN A 347 45.22 35.06 -9.17
CA GLN A 347 45.72 35.58 -10.45
C GLN A 347 44.58 36.00 -11.38
N LYS A 348 44.57 37.28 -11.75
CA LYS A 348 43.55 37.92 -12.62
C LYS A 348 43.38 37.21 -13.97
N LYS A 349 44.48 36.65 -14.52
CA LYS A 349 44.46 35.85 -15.76
C LYS A 349 43.67 34.55 -15.65
N ASN A 350 43.57 33.97 -14.46
CA ASN A 350 42.83 32.73 -14.22
C ASN A 350 41.36 32.98 -13.85
N TYR A 351 40.92 34.23 -13.72
CA TYR A 351 39.53 34.55 -13.41
C TYR A 351 38.61 34.13 -14.57
N PHE A 352 38.94 34.55 -15.79
CA PHE A 352 38.12 34.28 -16.97
C PHE A 352 38.14 32.81 -17.41
N SER A 353 39.25 32.09 -17.23
CA SER A 353 39.31 30.65 -17.47
C SER A 353 38.64 29.80 -16.37
N ASN A 354 38.38 30.37 -15.19
CA ASN A 354 37.62 29.73 -14.10
C ASN A 354 36.15 30.16 -14.02
N ILE A 355 35.72 31.15 -14.81
CA ILE A 355 34.29 31.31 -15.12
C ILE A 355 33.94 30.11 -16.00
N ARG A 356 33.60 28.99 -15.36
CA ARG A 356 32.96 27.88 -16.07
C ARG A 356 31.76 28.51 -16.80
N PRO A 357 31.61 28.30 -18.12
CA PRO A 357 30.49 28.85 -18.89
C PRO A 357 29.23 28.48 -18.11
N PHE A 358 28.51 29.48 -17.57
CA PHE A 358 27.45 29.35 -16.56
C PHE A 358 26.90 27.92 -16.48
N MET A 359 27.63 27.03 -15.80
CA MET A 359 27.16 25.67 -15.63
C MET A 359 26.16 25.88 -14.52
N TRP A 360 24.90 25.99 -14.94
CA TRP A 360 23.72 25.98 -14.10
C TRP A 360 24.05 25.13 -12.90
N ARG A 361 24.21 25.77 -11.73
CA ARG A 361 24.55 25.02 -10.52
C ARG A 361 23.38 24.08 -10.29
N ALA A 362 23.53 22.82 -10.66
CA ALA A 362 22.51 21.79 -10.56
C ALA A 362 21.96 21.67 -9.12
N SER A 363 22.69 22.19 -8.13
CA SER A 363 22.22 22.30 -6.74
C SER A 363 21.00 23.22 -6.54
N ARG A 364 20.64 24.09 -7.49
CA ARG A 364 19.44 24.94 -7.43
C ARG A 364 18.38 24.60 -8.48
N VAL A 365 18.71 23.71 -9.42
CA VAL A 365 17.71 23.11 -10.30
C VAL A 365 17.18 21.93 -9.50
N LEU A 366 15.98 22.06 -8.94
CA LEU A 366 15.28 20.88 -8.45
C LEU A 366 15.32 19.87 -9.59
N GLN A 367 15.82 18.65 -9.38
CA GLN A 367 15.84 17.60 -10.39
C GLN A 367 14.50 16.86 -10.38
N PRO A 368 14.00 16.43 -11.56
CA PRO A 368 12.66 15.89 -11.61
C PRO A 368 12.69 14.61 -10.79
N PRO A 369 11.59 14.25 -10.11
CA PRO A 369 11.55 12.96 -9.44
C PRO A 369 12.01 11.88 -10.43
N PRO A 370 13.01 11.07 -10.07
CA PRO A 370 13.52 10.07 -10.99
C PRO A 370 12.39 9.11 -11.35
N PHE A 371 12.30 8.74 -12.62
CA PHE A 371 11.36 7.72 -13.08
C PHE A 371 11.66 6.41 -12.37
N LEU A 372 10.64 5.81 -11.77
CA LEU A 372 10.77 4.55 -11.05
C LEU A 372 10.50 3.37 -11.98
N VAL A 373 11.37 2.37 -11.92
CA VAL A 373 11.24 1.10 -12.63
C VAL A 373 11.28 -0.06 -11.65
N LEU A 374 10.62 -1.15 -12.01
CA LEU A 374 10.67 -2.40 -11.24
C LEU A 374 12.09 -2.94 -11.24
N LYS A 375 12.61 -3.31 -10.07
CA LYS A 375 14.00 -3.74 -9.89
C LYS A 375 14.31 -5.04 -10.61
N HIS A 376 13.33 -5.90 -10.82
CA HIS A 376 13.52 -7.21 -11.43
C HIS A 376 13.40 -7.17 -12.96
N SER A 377 12.49 -6.36 -13.52
CA SER A 377 12.23 -6.31 -14.97
C SER A 377 12.77 -5.06 -15.65
N GLY A 378 12.86 -3.93 -14.95
CA GLY A 378 13.18 -2.63 -15.53
C GLY A 378 11.98 -1.93 -16.17
N GLU A 379 10.79 -2.53 -16.10
CA GLU A 379 9.54 -1.94 -16.57
C GLU A 379 9.11 -0.77 -15.68
N ALA A 380 8.25 0.11 -16.21
CA ALA A 380 7.71 1.23 -15.46
C ALA A 380 6.96 0.75 -14.22
N ALA A 381 7.33 1.26 -13.04
CA ALA A 381 6.59 0.96 -11.81
C ALA A 381 5.24 1.68 -11.82
N GLU A 382 4.18 1.02 -11.31
CA GLU A 382 2.87 1.66 -11.12
C GLU A 382 2.96 2.83 -10.13
N GLN A 383 3.74 2.65 -9.07
CA GLN A 383 4.01 3.70 -8.09
C GLN A 383 5.10 4.63 -8.61
N GLN A 384 4.71 5.83 -9.03
CA GLN A 384 5.62 6.92 -9.36
C GLN A 384 5.67 7.94 -8.22
N LEU A 385 6.81 8.62 -8.10
CA LEU A 385 6.96 9.72 -7.15
C LEU A 385 6.05 10.88 -7.54
N SER A 386 5.38 11.50 -6.55
CA SER A 386 4.55 12.67 -6.79
C SER A 386 5.37 13.81 -7.43
N PRO A 387 4.80 14.55 -8.38
CA PRO A 387 5.49 15.65 -9.03
C PRO A 387 5.87 16.71 -7.99
N ARG A 388 7.12 17.19 -8.05
CA ARG A 388 7.55 18.33 -7.24
C ARG A 388 6.98 19.60 -7.89
N LEU A 389 6.09 20.29 -7.18
CA LEU A 389 5.25 21.39 -7.70
C LEU A 389 6.01 22.60 -8.27
N LEU A 390 7.31 22.74 -8.00
CA LEU A 390 8.09 23.92 -8.42
C LEU A 390 9.42 23.48 -9.00
N PHE A 391 9.42 23.08 -10.27
CA PHE A 391 10.65 22.66 -10.94
C PHE A 391 11.51 23.85 -11.38
N LEU A 392 10.86 24.87 -11.94
CA LEU A 392 11.46 26.14 -12.35
C LEU A 392 10.33 27.14 -12.69
N ARG A 393 10.36 28.36 -12.12
CA ARG A 393 9.57 29.54 -12.57
C ARG A 393 8.16 29.26 -13.17
N GLY A 394 7.30 28.55 -12.43
CA GLY A 394 5.89 28.38 -12.83
C GLY A 394 5.62 27.41 -13.97
N VAL A 395 6.61 26.62 -14.43
CA VAL A 395 6.38 25.56 -15.42
C VAL A 395 6.12 24.25 -14.68
N SER A 396 4.88 23.74 -14.76
CA SER A 396 4.46 22.47 -14.15
C SER A 396 4.52 21.32 -15.17
N HIS A 397 4.78 20.10 -14.68
CA HIS A 397 5.05 18.90 -15.49
C HIS A 397 3.85 18.25 -16.19
N PHE A 398 2.66 18.86 -16.17
CA PHE A 398 1.44 18.14 -16.54
C PHE A 398 1.43 17.64 -18.00
N GLU A 399 2.18 18.28 -18.91
CA GLU A 399 2.21 17.89 -20.33
C GLU A 399 3.38 16.97 -20.72
N GLY A 400 4.48 16.96 -19.96
CA GLY A 400 5.70 16.22 -20.35
C GLY A 400 5.67 14.72 -20.04
N ALA A 401 4.99 14.32 -18.96
CA ALA A 401 4.97 12.92 -18.52
C ALA A 401 4.19 12.01 -19.48
N ALA A 402 3.07 12.51 -20.04
CA ALA A 402 2.28 11.78 -21.03
C ALA A 402 3.07 11.56 -22.34
N LEU A 403 3.82 12.56 -22.78
CA LEU A 403 4.67 12.48 -23.97
C LEU A 403 5.86 11.52 -23.76
N LEU A 404 6.47 11.50 -22.58
CA LEU A 404 7.56 10.56 -22.27
C LEU A 404 7.08 9.12 -22.18
N GLN A 405 5.89 8.86 -21.60
CA GLN A 405 5.28 7.53 -21.65
C GLN A 405 5.00 7.07 -23.08
N GLN A 406 4.42 7.94 -23.93
CA GLN A 406 4.21 7.62 -25.35
C GLN A 406 5.52 7.36 -26.10
N SER A 407 6.56 8.16 -25.82
CA SER A 407 7.88 8.01 -26.46
C SER A 407 8.54 6.68 -26.10
N CYS A 408 8.43 6.26 -24.84
CA CYS A 408 9.00 5.00 -24.36
C CYS A 408 8.28 3.79 -24.95
N VAL A 409 6.95 3.84 -25.05
CA VAL A 409 6.13 2.79 -25.70
C VAL A 409 6.46 2.69 -27.19
N LEU A 410 6.62 3.82 -27.88
CA LEU A 410 7.03 3.85 -29.29
C LEU A 410 8.42 3.25 -29.50
N GLN A 411 9.38 3.55 -28.62
CA GLN A 411 10.73 2.98 -28.71
C GLN A 411 10.74 1.47 -28.44
N GLN A 412 9.90 0.99 -27.52
CA GLN A 412 9.76 -0.45 -27.23
C GLN A 412 9.08 -1.19 -28.39
N GLN A 413 8.07 -0.59 -29.01
CA GLN A 413 7.47 -1.11 -30.26
C GLN A 413 8.50 -1.17 -31.39
N GLN A 414 9.34 -0.15 -31.54
CA GLN A 414 10.35 -0.10 -32.59
C GLN A 414 11.43 -1.19 -32.39
N GLN A 415 11.82 -1.47 -31.16
CA GLN A 415 12.72 -2.60 -30.85
C GLN A 415 12.06 -3.96 -31.11
N GLN A 416 10.78 -4.14 -30.76
CA GLN A 416 10.07 -5.38 -31.09
C GLN A 416 9.89 -5.58 -32.61
N GLN A 417 9.67 -4.51 -33.37
CA GLN A 417 9.61 -4.59 -34.83
C GLN A 417 10.96 -4.94 -35.45
N GLN A 418 12.08 -4.41 -34.93
CA GLN A 418 13.43 -4.77 -35.38
C GLN A 418 13.78 -6.24 -35.09
N GLN A 419 13.27 -6.80 -33.98
CA GLN A 419 13.46 -8.23 -33.66
C GLN A 419 12.56 -9.17 -34.50
N ARG A 420 11.49 -8.65 -35.13
CA ARG A 420 10.59 -9.44 -35.99
C ARG A 420 10.92 -9.40 -37.49
N ALA A 421 11.88 -8.60 -37.93
CA ALA A 421 12.28 -8.55 -39.34
C ALA A 421 13.29 -9.67 -39.70
N PRO A 422 13.17 -10.36 -40.86
CA PRO A 422 13.05 -11.83 -40.87
C PRO A 422 14.26 -12.61 -41.39
N GLN A 423 14.43 -13.83 -40.88
CA GLN A 423 15.23 -14.93 -41.46
C GLN A 423 14.58 -15.54 -42.72
N GLN A 424 14.03 -14.74 -43.64
CA GLN A 424 13.30 -15.23 -44.84
C GLN A 424 14.08 -15.18 -46.15
N GLN A 425 15.41 -15.08 -46.13
CA GLN A 425 16.21 -15.16 -47.36
C GLN A 425 17.36 -16.15 -47.22
N GLN A 426 17.09 -17.44 -47.41
CA GLN A 426 18.08 -18.42 -47.90
C GLN A 426 17.37 -19.72 -48.27
N GLY A 427 16.99 -19.84 -49.54
CA GLY A 427 16.33 -21.03 -50.08
C GLY A 427 16.29 -20.96 -51.60
N VAL A 428 17.44 -20.78 -52.24
CA VAL A 428 17.59 -20.97 -53.69
C VAL A 428 18.06 -22.42 -53.91
N PRO A 429 17.27 -23.29 -54.57
CA PRO A 429 17.71 -24.64 -54.89
C PRO A 429 18.71 -24.58 -56.05
N GLN A 430 19.95 -25.03 -55.80
CA GLN A 430 20.93 -25.30 -56.86
C GLN A 430 20.44 -26.49 -57.70
N GLN A 431 20.05 -26.20 -58.94
CA GLN A 431 19.88 -27.21 -59.99
C GLN A 431 21.23 -27.80 -60.34
N GLN A 432 21.39 -29.10 -60.07
CA GLN A 432 22.51 -29.91 -60.49
C GLN A 432 22.30 -30.31 -61.96
N GLN A 433 23.06 -29.72 -62.88
CA GLN A 433 23.22 -30.22 -64.25
C GLN A 433 24.26 -31.36 -64.22
N GLN A 434 23.81 -32.58 -64.53
CA GLN A 434 24.68 -33.69 -64.93
C GLN A 434 24.70 -33.74 -66.46
N TRP A 435 25.86 -33.53 -67.06
CA TRP A 435 26.19 -33.93 -68.44
C TRP A 435 27.56 -34.61 -68.42
N ALA A 436 27.62 -35.73 -69.14
CA ALA A 436 28.75 -36.56 -69.55
C ALA A 436 29.47 -37.41 -68.48
#